data_AF-A0A380DKY4-F1
#
_entry.id   AF-A0A380DKY4-F1
#
_cell.length_a   1.000
_cell.length_b   1.000
_cell.length_c   1.000
_cell.angle_alpha   90.00
_cell.angle_beta   90.00
_cell.angle_gamma   90.00
#
_symmetry.space_group_name_H-M   'P 1'
#
loop_
_entity.id
_entity.type
_entity.pdbx_description
1 polymer ?
#
loop_
_entity_poly.entity_id
_entity_poly.type
_entity_poly.pdbx_seq_one_letter_code
_entity_poly.pdbx_strand_id
1 'polypeptide(L)' 'MYLIEPIRNGEYITDGAIALAMQVYVNQNIFLDEDILFPYYCDPKVEIGRFSKYCYRSESRLYR' A
#
# COMPACT_ATOMS: atom_id res chain seq x y z
N MET A 1 -16.15 -10.36 -7.23
CA MET A 1 -15.29 -9.21 -6.92
C MET A 1 -15.36 -8.96 -5.43
N TYR A 2 -14.22 -8.94 -4.74
CA TYR A 2 -14.10 -8.68 -3.30
C TYR A 2 -13.75 -7.22 -3.03
N LEU A 3 -14.18 -6.71 -1.87
CA LEU A 3 -13.80 -5.39 -1.37
C LEU A 3 -13.04 -5.56 -0.06
N ILE A 4 -11.84 -5.01 0.01
CA ILE A 4 -11.03 -5.01 1.24
C ILE A 4 -10.77 -3.57 1.66
N GLU A 5 -11.46 -3.17 2.73
CA GLU A 5 -11.30 -1.84 3.32
C GLU A 5 -10.19 -1.84 4.39
N PRO A 6 -9.40 -0.77 4.50
CA PRO A 6 -8.33 -0.64 5.50
C PRO A 6 -8.92 -0.31 6.89
N ILE A 7 -9.72 -1.22 7.44
CA ILE A 7 -10.33 -1.09 8.76
C ILE A 7 -9.58 -1.96 9.76
N ARG A 8 -9.21 -1.40 10.91
CA ARG A 8 -8.64 -2.13 12.04
C ARG A 8 -9.43 -1.81 13.30
N ASN A 9 -9.96 -2.84 13.94
CA ASN A 9 -10.76 -2.72 15.16
C ASN A 9 -11.99 -1.80 15.01
N GLY A 10 -12.60 -1.78 13.82
CA GLY A 10 -13.75 -0.93 13.52
C GLY A 10 -13.41 0.52 13.17
N GLU A 11 -12.12 0.90 13.21
CA GLU A 11 -11.65 2.23 12.81
C GLU A 11 -11.00 2.19 11.44
N TYR A 12 -11.26 3.22 10.63
CA TYR A 12 -10.67 3.37 9.31
C TYR A 12 -9.23 3.89 9.43
N ILE A 13 -8.29 3.22 8.76
CA ILE A 13 -6.88 3.64 8.74
C ILE A 13 -6.67 4.64 7.61
N THR A 14 -6.14 5.81 7.96
CA THR A 14 -5.82 6.91 7.04
C THR A 14 -4.33 6.98 6.67
N ASP A 15 -3.49 6.15 7.28
CA ASP A 15 -2.07 6.07 6.93
C ASP A 15 -1.90 5.39 5.57
N GLY A 16 -1.48 6.17 4.59
CA GLY A 16 -1.31 5.70 3.23
C GLY A 16 -0.13 4.74 3.01
N ALA A 17 0.85 4.67 3.92
CA ALA A 17 1.88 3.63 3.86
C ALA A 17 1.30 2.27 4.29
N ILE A 18 0.43 2.26 5.31
CA ILE A 18 -0.28 1.05 5.74
C ILE A 18 -1.24 0.56 4.65
N ALA A 19 -1.96 1.47 3.99
CA ALA A 19 -2.86 1.12 2.89
C ALA A 19 -2.12 0.38 1.75
N LEU A 20 -0.93 0.85 1.36
CA LEU A 20 -0.09 0.17 0.36
C LEU A 20 0.47 -1.16 0.86
N ALA A 21 0.90 -1.22 2.13
CA ALA A 21 1.39 -2.46 2.73
C ALA A 21 0.31 -3.55 2.74
N MET A 22 -0.95 -3.18 2.99
CA MET A 22 -2.09 -4.09 2.90
C MET A 22 -2.28 -4.63 1.48
N GLN A 23 -2.22 -3.77 0.46
CA GLN A 23 -2.34 -4.20 -0.94
C GLN A 23 -1.25 -5.21 -1.31
N VAL A 24 0.00 -4.95 -0.92
CA VAL A 24 1.13 -5.87 -1.16
C VAL A 24 0.93 -7.19 -0.39
N TYR A 25 0.49 -7.11 0.87
CA TYR A 25 0.25 -8.30 1.68
C TYR A 25 -0.84 -9.20 1.06
N VAL A 26 -1.97 -8.62 0.67
CA VAL A 26 -3.06 -9.39 0.04
C VAL A 26 -2.59 -10.00 -1.28
N ASN A 27 -1.89 -9.23 -2.13
CA ASN A 27 -1.34 -9.73 -3.40
C ASN A 27 -0.42 -10.95 -3.21
N GLN A 28 0.36 -10.98 -2.13
CA GLN A 28 1.34 -12.04 -1.89
C GLN A 28 0.79 -13.26 -1.12
N ASN A 29 -0.31 -13.11 -0.39
CA ASN A 29 -0.76 -14.10 0.59
C ASN A 29 -2.21 -14.58 0.42
N ILE A 30 -3.04 -13.83 -0.31
CA ILE A 30 -4.46 -14.15 -0.46
C ILE A 30 -4.76 -14.43 -1.93
N PHE A 31 -5.18 -15.66 -2.20
CA PHE A 31 -5.49 -16.14 -3.55
C PHE A 31 -6.99 -16.35 -3.66
N LEU A 32 -7.67 -15.43 -4.34
CA LEU A 32 -9.10 -15.51 -4.65
C LEU A 32 -9.24 -15.57 -6.18
N ASP A 33 -10.21 -16.34 -6.67
CA ASP A 33 -10.47 -16.51 -8.11
C ASP A 33 -11.20 -15.30 -8.74
N GLU A 34 -11.38 -14.22 -7.98
CA GLU A 34 -12.10 -13.02 -8.39
C GLU A 34 -11.30 -11.76 -8.07
N ASP A 35 -11.57 -10.69 -8.81
CA ASP A 35 -10.92 -9.39 -8.62
C ASP A 35 -11.13 -8.83 -7.21
N ILE A 36 -10.12 -8.12 -6.70
CA ILE A 36 -10.13 -7.48 -5.37
C ILE A 36 -9.98 -5.97 -5.52
N LEU A 37 -10.88 -5.21 -4.91
CA LEU A 37 -10.84 -3.75 -4.85
C LEU A 37 -10.38 -3.25 -3.48
N PHE A 38 -9.45 -2.28 -3.48
CA PHE A 38 -8.90 -1.67 -2.27
C PHE A 38 -9.21 -0.16 -2.25
N PRO A 39 -10.36 0.26 -1.72
CA PRO A 39 -10.63 1.67 -1.48
C PRO A 39 -9.75 2.16 -0.33
N TYR A 40 -9.07 3.28 -0.51
CA TYR A 40 -8.35 3.95 0.57
C TYR A 40 -8.34 5.46 0.33
N TYR A 41 -8.52 6.22 1.41
CA TYR A 41 -8.16 7.63 1.46
C TYR A 41 -7.01 7.79 2.44
N CYS A 42 -6.23 8.86 2.29
CA CYS A 42 -5.03 9.06 3.08
C CYS A 42 -5.01 10.45 3.70
N ASP A 43 -4.39 10.53 4.87
CA ASP A 43 -3.85 11.80 5.34
C ASP A 43 -2.83 12.35 4.33
N PRO A 44 -2.59 13.69 4.31
CA PRO A 44 -1.70 14.30 3.34
C PRO A 44 -0.32 13.63 3.29
N LYS A 45 0.01 13.05 2.13
CA LYS A 45 1.28 12.35 1.87
C LYS A 45 1.77 12.56 0.44
N VAL A 46 3.04 12.22 0.21
CA VAL A 46 3.60 12.05 -1.14
C VAL A 46 3.81 10.56 -1.37
N GLU A 47 3.19 10.03 -2.44
CA GLU A 47 3.42 8.67 -2.89
C GLU A 47 4.31 8.69 -4.13
N ILE A 48 5.39 7.92 -4.08
CA ILE A 48 6.45 7.95 -5.11
C ILE A 48 6.49 6.59 -5.78
N GLY A 49 6.35 6.57 -7.11
CA GLY A 49 6.51 5.34 -7.88
C GLY A 49 7.93 4.78 -7.76
N ARG A 50 8.04 3.44 -7.70
CA ARG A 50 9.31 2.72 -7.48
C ARG A 50 10.46 3.17 -8.40
N PHE A 51 10.18 3.49 -9.66
CA PHE A 51 11.20 3.89 -10.64
C PHE A 51 11.35 5.41 -10.77
N SER A 52 10.91 6.19 -9.77
CA SER A 52 11.12 7.63 -9.72
C SER A 52 12.53 7.95 -9.23
N LYS A 53 13.09 9.09 -9.68
CA LYS A 53 14.42 9.57 -9.25
C LYS A 53 14.58 9.65 -7.72
N TYR A 54 13.50 9.89 -6.98
CA TYR A 54 13.49 9.94 -5.53
C TYR A 54 13.74 8.57 -4.86
N CYS A 55 13.27 7.47 -5.46
CA CYS A 55 13.48 6.12 -4.93
C CYS A 55 14.93 5.66 -5.12
N TYR A 56 15.50 5.84 -6.32
CA TYR A 56 16.90 5.52 -6.62
C TYR A 56 17.90 6.14 -5.63
N ARG A 57 17.61 7.35 -5.15
CA ARG A 57 18.47 8.10 -4.21
C ARG A 57 18.42 7.57 -2.77
N SER A 58 17.37 6.82 -2.42
CA SER A 58 17.20 6.20 -1.11
C SER A 58 17.89 4.84 -1.02
N GLU A 59 17.78 4.01 -2.07
CA GLU A 59 18.44 2.69 -2.12
C GLU A 59 19.97 2.82 -2.22
N SER A 60 20.47 3.79 -2.98
CA SER A 60 21.92 4.06 -3.09
C SER A 60 22.57 4.60 -1.80
N ARG A 61 21.78 5.01 -0.79
CA ARG A 61 22.27 5.33 0.56
C ARG A 61 22.30 4.13 1.51
N LEU A 62 21.53 3.07 1.23
CA LEU A 62 21.51 1.84 2.03
C LEU A 62 22.69 0.90 1.71
N TYR A 63 23.38 1.12 0.58
CA TYR A 63 24.57 0.37 0.15
C TYR A 63 25.88 1.16 0.30
N ARG A 64 25.95 2.13 1.23
CA ARG A 64 27.18 2.82 1.64
C ARG A 64 27.42 2.68 3.14
#